data_AF-X0V710-F1
#
_entry.id   AF-X0V710-F1
#
_cell.length_a   1.000
_cell.length_b   1.000
_cell.length_c   1.000
_cell.angle_alpha   90.00
_cell.angle_beta   90.00
_cell.angle_gamma   90.00
#
_symmetry.space_group_name_H-M   'P 1'
#
loop_
_entity.id
_entity.type
_entity.pdbx_description
1 polymer ?
#
loop_
_entity_poly.entity_id
_entity_poly.type
_entity_poly.pdbx_seq_one_letter_code
_entity_poly.pdbx_strand_id
1 'polypeptide(L)'
;MPDTNREIHELLVDYAGALRDGCIPTFLKSLTSEEAERIASSWEFWDATEVSRILNSVGFAGKAVTTNVSLFISRVDAEIASRLKKAKASRPGKRPRRFDSRKRSSGGARSITKRENRTEKSI
;
A
#
# COMPACT_ATOMS: atom_id res chain seq x y z
N MET A 1 3.34 24.50 19.48
CA MET A 1 3.78 23.14 19.14
C MET A 1 3.33 22.25 20.29
N PRO A 2 2.61 21.13 20.10
CA PRO A 2 2.39 20.22 21.21
C PRO A 2 3.69 19.45 21.39
N ASP A 3 4.58 20.10 22.13
CA ASP A 3 5.90 19.65 22.50
C ASP A 3 5.74 18.73 23.72
N THR A 4 5.13 17.57 23.48
CA THR A 4 4.93 16.58 24.54
C THR A 4 5.77 15.37 24.17
N ASN A 5 7.02 15.38 24.63
CA ASN A 5 7.82 14.16 24.70
C ASN A 5 7.03 13.13 25.49
N ARG A 6 6.70 11.99 24.87
CA ARG A 6 5.87 10.98 25.50
C ARG A 6 6.54 10.43 26.76
N GLU A 7 5.74 10.19 27.77
CA GLU A 7 6.20 9.51 28.98
C GLU A 7 6.40 8.01 28.73
N ILE A 8 7.18 7.33 29.59
CA ILE A 8 7.45 5.89 29.46
C ILE A 8 6.17 5.06 29.36
N HIS A 9 5.13 5.42 30.14
CA HIS A 9 3.87 4.70 30.13
C HIS A 9 3.08 4.89 28.82
N GLU A 10 3.13 6.08 28.22
CA GLU A 10 2.53 6.36 26.90
C GLU A 10 3.25 5.58 25.80
N LEU A 11 4.59 5.56 25.86
CA LEU A 11 5.43 4.78 24.96
C LEU A 11 5.15 3.27 25.08
N LEU A 12 4.84 2.77 26.28
CA LEU A 12 4.42 1.38 26.49
C LEU A 12 3.06 1.08 25.87
N VAL A 13 2.09 1.98 25.99
CA VAL A 13 0.77 1.84 25.36
C VAL A 13 0.92 1.79 23.84
N ASP A 14 1.72 2.69 23.26
CA ASP A 14 2.02 2.73 21.84
C ASP A 14 2.75 1.45 21.38
N TYR A 15 3.74 0.99 22.15
CA TYR A 15 4.45 -0.26 21.88
C TYR A 15 3.51 -1.46 21.88
N ALA A 16 2.65 -1.60 22.90
CA ALA A 16 1.72 -2.71 23.01
C ALA A 16 0.69 -2.71 21.87
N GLY A 17 0.19 -1.53 21.49
CA GLY A 17 -0.65 -1.37 20.31
C GLY A 17 0.07 -1.83 19.03
N ALA A 18 1.30 -1.37 18.84
CA ALA A 18 2.10 -1.74 17.68
C ALA A 18 2.48 -3.23 17.67
N LEU A 19 2.67 -3.85 18.84
CA LEU A 19 2.95 -5.26 18.98
C LEU A 19 1.75 -6.11 18.56
N ARG A 20 0.55 -5.76 19.05
CA ARG A 20 -0.71 -6.41 18.70
C ARG A 20 -1.00 -6.33 17.21
N ASP A 21 -0.74 -5.16 16.61
CA ASP A 21 -1.07 -4.88 15.21
C ASP A 21 0.04 -5.32 14.24
N GLY A 22 1.15 -5.87 14.77
CA GLY A 22 2.29 -6.36 13.97
C GLY A 22 3.08 -5.25 13.29
N CYS A 23 3.06 -4.03 13.84
CA CYS A 23 3.66 -2.82 13.27
C CYS A 23 4.74 -2.18 14.18
N ILE A 24 5.42 -2.97 15.01
CA ILE A 24 6.59 -2.53 15.81
C ILE A 24 7.57 -1.64 15.04
N PRO A 25 7.95 -1.93 13.77
CA PRO A 25 8.87 -1.05 13.04
C PRO A 25 8.35 0.38 12.85
N THR A 26 7.03 0.58 12.80
CA THR A 26 6.41 1.91 12.72
C THR A 26 6.53 2.66 14.04
N PHE A 27 6.29 1.99 15.16
CA PHE A 27 6.52 2.54 16.50
C PHE A 27 7.98 2.96 16.69
N LEU A 28 8.93 2.08 16.35
CA LEU A 28 10.35 2.39 16.50
C LEU A 28 10.79 3.59 15.65
N LYS A 29 10.17 3.80 14.49
CA LYS A 29 10.43 4.96 13.62
C LYS A 29 9.76 6.24 14.11
N SER A 30 8.73 6.15 14.96
CA SER A 30 8.05 7.32 15.50
C SER A 30 8.71 7.88 16.74
N LEU A 31 9.70 7.20 17.30
CA LEU A 31 10.48 7.67 18.45
C LEU A 31 11.34 8.88 18.06
N THR A 32 11.33 9.90 18.90
CA THR A 32 12.41 10.89 18.90
C THR A 32 13.68 10.31 19.49
N SER A 33 14.80 11.02 19.31
CA SER A 33 16.07 10.62 19.94
C SER A 33 15.96 10.59 21.48
N GLU A 34 15.28 11.58 22.08
CA GLU A 34 15.11 11.62 23.54
C GLU A 34 14.24 10.48 24.05
N GLU A 35 13.16 10.15 23.34
CA GLU A 35 12.29 9.01 23.69
C GLU A 35 13.05 7.68 23.56
N ALA A 36 13.87 7.52 22.53
CA ALA A 36 14.68 6.32 22.33
C ALA A 36 15.72 6.14 23.45
N GLU A 37 16.42 7.21 23.85
CA GLU A 37 17.36 7.17 24.98
C GLU A 37 16.65 6.87 26.32
N ARG A 38 15.47 7.45 26.52
CA ARG A 38 14.65 7.19 27.72
C ARG A 38 14.19 5.73 27.79
N ILE A 39 13.74 5.16 26.67
CA ILE A 39 13.41 3.74 26.58
C ILE A 39 14.65 2.88 26.86
N ALA A 40 15.79 3.21 26.25
CA ALA A 40 17.02 2.44 26.41
C ALA A 40 17.51 2.37 27.87
N SER A 41 17.28 3.42 28.64
CA SER A 41 17.67 3.53 30.06
C SER A 41 16.59 3.11 31.05
N SER A 42 15.35 2.83 30.61
CA SER A 42 14.24 2.47 31.49
C SER A 42 14.10 0.95 31.63
N TRP A 43 14.50 0.43 32.80
CA TRP A 43 14.26 -0.96 33.16
C TRP A 43 12.77 -1.34 33.14
N GLU A 44 11.94 -0.45 33.68
CA GLU A 44 10.48 -0.62 33.75
C GLU A 44 9.86 -0.81 32.36
N PHE A 45 10.35 -0.07 31.36
CA PHE A 45 9.92 -0.25 29.98
C PHE A 45 10.26 -1.65 29.48
N TRP A 46 11.51 -2.10 29.65
CA TRP A 46 11.95 -3.41 29.18
C TRP A 46 11.17 -4.56 29.81
N ASP A 47 10.98 -4.55 31.13
CA ASP A 47 10.20 -5.55 31.86
C ASP A 47 8.74 -5.59 31.38
N ALA A 48 8.10 -4.42 31.26
CA ALA A 48 6.74 -4.33 30.75
C ALA A 48 6.60 -4.79 29.29
N THR A 49 7.58 -4.52 28.42
CA THR A 49 7.56 -5.03 27.04
C THR A 49 7.77 -6.54 26.95
N GLU A 50 8.51 -7.13 27.88
CA GLU A 50 8.67 -8.58 27.97
C GLU A 50 7.35 -9.26 28.36
N VAL A 51 6.70 -8.77 29.41
CA VAL A 51 5.35 -9.23 29.81
C VAL A 51 4.36 -9.07 28.65
N SER A 52 4.38 -7.92 27.98
CA SER A 52 3.52 -7.66 26.81
C SER A 52 3.77 -8.65 25.67
N ARG A 53 5.04 -9.01 25.40
CA ARG A 53 5.40 -10.04 24.40
C ARG A 53 4.86 -11.41 24.78
N ILE A 54 5.03 -11.83 26.03
CA ILE A 54 4.52 -13.11 26.53
C ILE A 54 2.99 -13.16 26.38
N LEU A 55 2.29 -12.13 26.85
CA LEU A 55 0.82 -12.07 26.76
C LEU A 55 0.32 -12.04 25.31
N ASN A 56 1.01 -11.29 24.44
CA ASN A 56 0.70 -11.28 23.01
C ASN A 56 0.86 -12.69 22.42
N SER A 57 1.97 -13.38 22.71
CA SER A 57 2.19 -14.76 22.27
C SER A 57 1.12 -15.73 22.80
N VAL A 58 0.69 -15.62 24.05
CA VAL A 58 -0.40 -16.45 24.60
C VAL A 58 -1.73 -16.16 23.88
N GLY A 59 -2.06 -14.89 23.63
CA GLY A 59 -3.26 -14.50 22.88
C GLY A 59 -3.31 -15.04 21.44
N PHE A 60 -2.14 -15.33 20.86
CA PHE A 60 -2.01 -15.96 19.55
C PHE A 60 -1.72 -17.46 19.61
N ALA A 61 -1.44 -18.06 20.77
CA ALA A 61 -1.06 -19.48 20.88
C ALA A 61 -2.16 -20.42 20.33
N GLY A 62 -3.44 -20.09 20.53
CA GLY A 62 -4.56 -20.83 19.94
C GLY A 62 -4.75 -20.61 18.43
N LYS A 63 -4.16 -19.53 17.86
CA LYS A 63 -4.21 -19.19 16.43
C LYS A 63 -2.93 -19.55 15.68
N ALA A 64 -1.82 -19.77 16.39
CA ALA A 64 -0.51 -20.11 15.83
C ALA A 64 -0.45 -21.52 15.24
N VAL A 65 -1.41 -22.39 15.59
CA VAL A 65 -1.55 -23.75 15.07
C VAL A 65 -1.84 -23.77 13.56
N THR A 66 -2.31 -22.66 12.98
CA THR A 66 -2.50 -22.53 11.53
C THR A 66 -1.85 -21.26 11.01
N THR A 67 -0.53 -21.31 10.77
CA THR A 67 0.14 -20.31 9.93
C THR A 67 -0.62 -20.17 8.62
N ASN A 68 -1.27 -19.03 8.42
CA ASN A 68 -1.97 -18.74 7.18
C ASN A 68 -0.95 -18.30 6.10
N VAL A 69 -0.23 -19.29 5.58
CA VAL A 69 0.73 -19.14 4.48
C VAL A 69 0.12 -18.46 3.25
N SER A 70 -1.19 -18.58 3.04
CA SER A 70 -1.86 -17.92 1.91
C SER A 70 -1.79 -16.39 1.97
N LEU A 71 -1.80 -15.81 3.18
CA LEU A 71 -1.71 -14.36 3.37
C LEU A 71 -0.28 -13.85 3.14
N PHE A 72 0.73 -14.62 3.54
CA PHE A 72 2.12 -14.33 3.22
C PHE A 72 2.36 -14.35 1.71
N ILE A 73 1.91 -15.41 1.03
CA ILE A 73 2.01 -15.54 -0.44
C ILE A 73 1.30 -14.37 -1.13
N SER A 74 0.08 -14.03 -0.69
CA SER A 74 -0.67 -12.91 -1.27
C SER A 74 0.05 -11.56 -1.17
N ARG A 75 0.75 -11.30 -0.04
CA ARG A 75 1.55 -10.07 0.14
C ARG A 75 2.77 -10.06 -0.78
N VAL A 76 3.45 -11.20 -0.91
CA VAL A 76 4.60 -11.35 -1.83
C VAL A 76 4.16 -11.13 -3.27
N ASP A 77 3.06 -11.75 -3.70
CA ASP A 77 2.52 -11.59 -5.05
C ASP A 77 2.11 -10.14 -5.32
N ALA A 78 1.46 -9.48 -4.36
CA ALA A 78 1.10 -8.07 -4.47
C ALA A 78 2.35 -7.18 -4.64
N GLU A 79 3.42 -7.46 -3.91
CA GLU A 79 4.67 -6.69 -4.02
C GLU A 79 5.42 -6.96 -5.33
N ILE A 80 5.46 -8.21 -5.80
CA ILE A 80 5.99 -8.57 -7.12
C ILE A 80 5.19 -7.83 -8.21
N ALA A 81 3.86 -7.87 -8.15
CA ALA A 81 2.99 -7.18 -9.10
C ALA A 81 3.19 -5.66 -9.07
N SER A 82 3.39 -5.07 -7.89
CA SER A 82 3.71 -3.65 -7.73
C SER A 82 5.03 -3.27 -8.40
N ARG A 83 6.09 -4.07 -8.19
CA ARG A 83 7.40 -3.86 -8.82
C ARG A 83 7.34 -4.02 -10.33
N LEU A 84 6.59 -5.01 -10.84
CA LEU A 84 6.37 -5.21 -12.27
C LEU A 84 5.62 -4.02 -12.90
N LYS A 85 4.58 -3.50 -12.24
CA LYS A 85 3.87 -2.30 -12.67
C LYS A 85 4.81 -1.08 -12.71
N LYS A 86 5.64 -0.90 -11.69
CA LYS A 86 6.63 0.19 -11.62
C LYS A 86 7.68 0.09 -12.73
N ALA A 87 8.18 -1.12 -13.03
CA ALA A 87 9.13 -1.38 -14.12
C ALA A 87 8.52 -1.19 -15.52
N LYS A 88 7.20 -1.42 -15.67
CA LYS A 88 6.47 -1.15 -16.92
C LYS A 88 6.21 0.35 -17.11
N ALA A 89 5.94 1.08 -16.04
CA ALA A 89 5.74 2.54 -16.06
C ALA A 89 7.05 3.31 -16.36
N SER A 90 8.22 2.75 -16.04
CA SER A 90 9.51 3.36 -16.34
C SER A 90 10.00 3.15 -17.79
N ARG A 91 9.19 2.55 -18.68
CA ARG A 91 9.47 2.52 -20.12
C ARG A 91 8.83 3.76 -20.78
N PRO A 92 9.61 4.80 -21.17
CA PRO A 92 9.05 5.90 -21.94
C PRO A 92 8.56 5.35 -23.29
N GLY A 93 7.24 5.36 -23.49
CA GLY A 93 6.62 4.94 -24.73
C GLY A 93 7.19 5.73 -25.90
N LYS A 94 7.81 5.04 -26.86
CA LYS A 94 8.11 5.58 -28.19
C LYS A 94 6.79 5.99 -28.84
N ARG A 95 6.46 7.28 -28.81
CA ARG A 95 5.42 7.85 -29.66
C ARG A 95 5.84 7.62 -31.12
N PRO A 96 5.02 6.99 -31.98
CA PRO A 96 5.34 6.96 -33.40
C PRO A 96 5.23 8.40 -33.93
N ARG A 97 6.34 8.92 -34.48
CA ARG A 97 6.36 10.19 -35.20
C ARG A 97 5.44 10.02 -36.41
N ARG A 98 4.32 10.75 -36.46
CA ARG A 98 3.54 10.90 -37.68
C ARG A 98 4.45 11.53 -38.74
N PHE A 99 4.81 10.73 -39.73
CA PHE A 99 5.56 11.18 -40.90
C PHE A 99 4.56 11.96 -41.76
N ASP A 100 4.67 13.29 -41.71
CA ASP A 100 3.83 14.20 -42.48
C ASP A 100 4.45 14.33 -43.88
N SER A 101 3.91 13.57 -44.84
CA SER A 101 4.30 13.63 -46.25
C SER A 101 3.08 13.88 -47.12
N ARG A 102 2.72 15.16 -47.22
CA ARG A 102 2.57 15.89 -48.49
C ARG A 102 1.90 15.12 -49.65
N LYS A 103 0.60 15.38 -49.91
CA LYS A 103 0.12 15.59 -51.30
C LYS A 103 -1.22 16.31 -51.38
N ARG A 104 -1.17 17.46 -52.05
CA ARG A 104 -2.28 18.27 -52.57
C ARG A 104 -2.90 17.58 -53.80
N SER A 105 -4.23 17.59 -53.92
CA SER A 105 -5.01 17.73 -55.16
C SER A 105 -6.49 17.48 -54.80
N SER A 106 -7.33 18.51 -54.66
CA SER A 106 -8.21 19.04 -55.73
C SER A 106 -9.13 17.98 -56.36
N GLY A 107 -10.43 18.10 -56.08
CA GLY A 107 -11.52 17.29 -56.62
C GLY A 107 -12.46 16.93 -55.47
N GLY A 108 -13.68 17.42 -55.37
CA GLY A 108 -14.61 17.73 -56.42
C GLY A 108 -15.85 16.86 -56.23
N ALA A 109 -16.89 17.46 -55.66
CA ALA A 109 -18.31 17.14 -55.84
C ALA A 109 -18.92 15.85 -55.24
N ARG A 110 -20.06 16.09 -54.56
CA ARG A 110 -21.33 15.32 -54.59
C ARG A 110 -21.31 13.93 -53.92
N SER A 111 -22.35 13.39 -53.30
CA SER A 111 -23.71 13.82 -52.94
C SER A 111 -24.41 12.57 -52.35
N ILE A 112 -25.60 12.75 -51.75
CA ILE A 112 -26.75 11.81 -51.78
C ILE A 112 -26.94 10.79 -50.62
N THR A 113 -28.06 11.07 -49.94
CA THR A 113 -29.13 10.21 -49.36
C THR A 113 -28.95 9.41 -48.07
N LYS A 114 -29.57 9.97 -47.01
CA LYS A 114 -30.76 9.45 -46.30
C LYS A 114 -31.20 8.02 -46.66
N ARG A 115 -31.20 7.12 -45.69
CA ARG A 115 -32.19 6.03 -45.62
C ARG A 115 -32.60 5.75 -44.18
N GLU A 116 -33.91 5.85 -44.01
CA GLU A 116 -34.77 5.61 -42.86
C GLU A 116 -35.08 4.11 -42.78
N ASN A 117 -35.04 3.49 -41.60
CA ASN A 117 -35.62 2.17 -41.38
C ASN A 117 -36.51 2.21 -40.12
N ARG A 118 -37.74 1.72 -40.34
CA ARG A 118 -38.94 1.79 -39.51
C ARG A 118 -39.30 0.35 -39.10
N THR A 119 -39.66 0.14 -37.82
CA THR A 119 -40.54 -0.92 -37.22
C THR A 119 -40.24 -2.40 -37.54
N GLU A 120 -40.35 -3.37 -36.62
CA GLU A 120 -41.54 -3.90 -35.94
C GLU A 120 -41.11 -4.71 -34.69
N LYS A 121 -41.67 -4.43 -33.50
CA LYS A 121 -42.70 -5.22 -32.78
C LYS A 121 -42.35 -6.68 -32.47
N SER A 122 -42.01 -6.89 -31.20
CA SER A 122 -42.07 -8.14 -30.45
C SER A 122 -43.51 -8.67 -30.35
N ILE A 123 -43.69 -9.99 -30.47
CA ILE A 123 -44.24 -10.94 -29.48
C ILE A 123 -43.71 -12.32 -29.87
#